data_AF-A0A4P8EKT2-F1
#
_entry.id   AF-A0A4P8EKT2-F1
#
_cell.length_a   1.000
_cell.length_b   1.000
_cell.length_c   1.000
_cell.angle_alpha   90.00
_cell.angle_beta   90.00
_cell.angle_gamma   90.00
#
_symmetry.space_group_name_H-M   'P 1'
#
loop_
_entity.id
_entity.type
_entity.pdbx_description
1 polymer ?
#
loop_
_entity_poly.entity_id
_entity_poly.type
_entity_poly.pdbx_seq_one_letter_code
_entity_poly.pdbx_strand_id
1 'polypeptide(L)' 'MDINFHCKHPLNTVARVMDIARRMDIDFDQLTMRRKECGQFAVNFALRTGDQTVRDKFFTQLRQCHDLTQDKYDV' A
#
# COMPACT_ATOMS: atom_id res chain seq x y z
N MET A 1 -2.41 11.37 -2.85
CA MET A 1 -1.02 11.00 -2.52
C MET A 1 -0.86 9.58 -2.97
N ASP A 2 -0.02 9.34 -3.98
CA ASP A 2 0.25 8.01 -4.51
C ASP A 2 1.28 7.34 -3.60
N ILE A 3 0.91 6.23 -2.96
CA ILE A 3 1.84 5.53 -2.06
C ILE A 3 2.48 4.39 -2.83
N ASN A 4 3.81 4.35 -2.81
CA ASN A 4 4.62 3.37 -3.53
C ASN A 4 5.32 2.45 -2.52
N PHE A 5 5.15 1.13 -2.70
CA PHE A 5 5.79 0.10 -1.88
C PHE A 5 6.58 -0.87 -2.73
N HIS A 6 7.64 -1.41 -2.14
CA HIS A 6 8.42 -2.51 -2.71
C HIS A 6 8.18 -3.81 -1.97
N CYS A 7 8.01 -4.89 -2.75
CA CYS A 7 7.82 -6.22 -2.22
C CYS A 7 8.37 -7.28 -3.19
N LYS A 8 8.62 -8.49 -2.66
CA LYS A 8 8.99 -9.68 -3.45
C LYS A 8 7.78 -10.55 -3.81
N HIS A 9 6.70 -10.44 -3.06
CA HIS A 9 5.48 -11.26 -3.20
C HIS A 9 4.24 -10.38 -3.37
N PRO A 10 4.06 -9.78 -4.56
CA PRO A 10 3.13 -8.68 -4.72
C PRO A 10 1.66 -9.06 -4.53
N LEU A 11 1.25 -10.28 -4.88
CA LEU A 11 -0.13 -10.74 -4.65
C LEU A 11 -0.45 -10.86 -3.15
N ASN A 12 0.48 -11.39 -2.35
CA ASN A 12 0.31 -11.48 -0.90
C ASN A 12 0.28 -10.09 -0.25
N THR A 13 1.06 -9.17 -0.80
CA THR A 13 1.09 -7.77 -0.38
C THR A 13 -0.22 -7.07 -0.71
N VAL A 14 -0.69 -7.15 -1.96
CA VAL A 14 -1.96 -6.56 -2.41
C VAL A 14 -3.15 -7.12 -1.62
N ALA A 15 -3.20 -8.44 -1.41
CA ALA A 15 -4.28 -9.06 -0.65
C ALA A 15 -4.38 -8.51 0.78
N ARG A 16 -3.24 -8.28 1.45
CA ARG A 16 -3.22 -7.69 2.79
C ARG A 16 -3.59 -6.21 2.80
N VAL A 17 -3.08 -5.44 1.84
CA VAL A 17 -3.46 -4.03 1.66
C VAL A 17 -4.98 -3.92 1.48
N MET A 18 -5.56 -4.77 0.64
CA MET A 18 -7.01 -4.85 0.44
C MET A 18 -7.78 -5.28 1.68
N ASP A 19 -7.30 -6.29 2.43
CA ASP A 19 -7.98 -6.73 3.65
C ASP A 19 -7.97 -5.65 4.75
N ILE A 20 -6.87 -4.91 4.90
CA ILE A 20 -6.79 -3.78 5.84
C ILE A 20 -7.79 -2.69 5.44
N ALA A 21 -7.82 -2.32 4.15
CA ALA A 21 -8.74 -1.29 3.67
C ALA A 21 -10.20 -1.71 3.86
N ARG A 22 -10.53 -2.96 3.54
CA ARG A 22 -11.85 -3.55 3.76
C ARG A 22 -12.27 -3.53 5.23
N ARG A 23 -11.37 -3.85 6.17
CA ARG A 23 -11.65 -3.79 7.63
C ARG A 23 -11.87 -2.35 8.12
N MET A 24 -11.32 -1.38 7.41
CA MET A 24 -11.45 0.04 7.72
C MET A 24 -12.57 0.72 6.93
N ASP A 25 -13.32 -0.02 6.11
CA ASP A 25 -14.36 0.49 5.21
C ASP A 25 -13.83 1.57 4.25
N ILE A 26 -12.65 1.31 3.67
CA ILE A 26 -11.97 2.20 2.71
C ILE A 26 -11.94 1.54 1.33
N ASP A 27 -12.39 2.28 0.33
CA ASP A 27 -12.26 1.89 -1.07
C ASP A 27 -10.95 2.38 -1.70
N PHE A 28 -10.55 1.75 -2.81
CA PHE A 28 -9.45 2.22 -3.65
C PHE A 28 -9.98 2.90 -4.90
N ASP A 29 -9.37 4.03 -5.27
CA ASP A 29 -9.54 4.62 -6.60
C ASP A 29 -8.66 3.94 -7.63
N GLN A 30 -7.45 3.56 -7.23
CA GLN A 30 -6.50 2.91 -8.10
C GLN A 30 -5.60 1.97 -7.33
N LEU A 31 -5.28 0.83 -7.95
CA LEU A 31 -4.21 -0.05 -7.53
C LEU A 31 -3.42 -0.48 -8.76
N THR A 32 -2.11 -0.26 -8.74
CA THR A 32 -1.20 -0.64 -9.81
C THR A 32 -0.07 -1.48 -9.26
N MET A 33 0.35 -2.45 -10.06
CA MET A 33 1.48 -3.32 -9.75
C MET A 33 2.40 -3.32 -10.98
N ARG A 34 3.69 -3.12 -10.75
CA ARG A 34 4.71 -3.14 -11.79
C ARG A 34 5.89 -3.98 -11.33
N ARG A 35 6.35 -4.89 -12.17
CA ARG A 35 7.58 -5.63 -11.94
C ARG A 35 8.77 -4.69 -12.08
N LYS A 36 9.70 -4.74 -11.12
CA LYS A 36 11.00 -4.06 -11.16
C LYS A 36 12.10 -5.06 -11.51
N GLU A 37 13.29 -4.53 -11.77
CA GLU A 37 14.51 -5.34 -11.90
C GLU A 37 14.80 -6.12 -10.61
N CYS A 38 15.65 -7.14 -10.70
CA CYS A 38 16.05 -7.98 -9.55
C CYS A 38 14.91 -8.75 -8.85
N GLY A 39 13.78 -8.98 -9.54
CA GLY A 39 12.68 -9.79 -9.01
C GLY A 39 11.82 -9.09 -7.95
N GLN A 40 11.94 -7.77 -7.84
CA GLN A 40 11.08 -6.97 -6.98
C GLN A 40 9.85 -6.45 -7.74
N PHE A 41 8.86 -5.97 -7.01
CA PHE A 41 7.65 -5.36 -7.55
C PHE A 41 7.39 -4.04 -6.83
N ALA A 42 7.04 -3.01 -7.60
CA ALA A 42 6.39 -1.81 -7.08
C ALA A 42 4.88 -2.01 -7.06
N VAL A 43 4.28 -1.74 -5.92
CA VAL A 43 2.84 -1.71 -5.72
C VAL A 43 2.47 -0.29 -5.33
N ASN A 44 1.60 0.33 -6.11
CA ASN A 44 1.11 1.68 -5.85
C ASN A 44 -0.40 1.66 -5.71
N PHE A 45 -0.93 2.46 -4.78
CA PHE A 45 -2.36 2.57 -4.58
C PHE A 45 -2.79 3.99 -4.20
N ALA A 46 -4.04 4.30 -4.57
CA ALA A 46 -4.74 5.53 -4.22
C ALA A 46 -6.04 5.15 -3.51
N LEU A 47 -6.26 5.73 -2.32
CA LEU A 47 -7.46 5.49 -1.51
C LEU A 47 -8.57 6.48 -1.90
N ARG A 48 -9.80 5.98 -2.04
CA ARG A 48 -11.01 6.77 -2.24
C ARG A 48 -11.50 7.32 -0.91
N THR A 49 -10.73 8.21 -0.31
CA THR A 49 -11.15 8.95 0.89
C THR A 49 -10.48 10.30 0.92
N GLY A 50 -11.22 11.36 1.26
CA GLY A 50 -10.69 12.69 1.53
C GLY A 50 -10.22 12.87 2.97
N ASP A 51 -10.53 11.93 3.87
CA ASP A 51 -10.25 12.05 5.30
C ASP A 51 -8.78 11.67 5.60
N GLN A 52 -7.99 12.66 6.02
CA GLN A 52 -6.59 12.48 6.35
C GLN A 52 -6.39 11.56 7.58
N THR A 53 -7.28 11.61 8.56
CA THR A 53 -7.21 10.75 9.76
C THR A 53 -7.37 9.28 9.39
N VAL A 54 -8.29 8.98 8.48
CA VAL A 54 -8.52 7.63 7.97
C VAL A 54 -7.30 7.13 7.19
N ARG A 55 -6.70 7.99 6.35
CA ARG A 55 -5.45 7.69 5.64
C ARG A 55 -4.30 7.39 6.61
N ASP A 56 -4.11 8.24 7.62
CA ASP A 56 -3.02 8.07 8.59
C ASP A 56 -3.17 6.76 9.38
N LYS A 57 -4.39 6.43 9.83
CA LYS A 57 -4.68 5.15 10.48
C LYS A 57 -4.37 3.97 9.57
N PHE A 58 -4.74 4.06 8.29
CA PHE A 58 -4.46 3.02 7.31
C PHE A 58 -2.96 2.81 7.13
N PHE A 59 -2.18 3.90 7.08
CA PHE A 59 -0.72 3.82 7.03
C PHE A 59 -0.09 3.23 8.28
N THR A 60 -0.60 3.57 9.46
CA THR A 60 -0.16 2.95 10.71
C THR A 60 -0.35 1.44 10.68
N GLN A 61 -1.48 0.94 10.16
CA GLN A 61 -1.73 -0.49 10.01
C GLN A 61 -0.80 -1.14 8.98
N LEU A 62 -0.57 -0.49 7.84
CA LEU A 62 0.34 -0.99 6.82
C LEU A 62 1.79 -1.10 7.30
N ARG A 63 2.26 -0.16 8.13
CA ARG A 63 3.61 -0.21 8.73
C ARG A 63 3.84 -1.41 9.65
N GLN A 64 2.77 -2.05 10.14
CA GLN A 64 2.87 -3.29 10.91
C GLN A 64 3.13 -4.52 10.03
N CYS A 65 3.00 -4.39 8.70
CA CYS A 65 3.33 -5.45 7.76
C CYS A 65 4.84 -5.43 7.46
N HIS A 66 5.61 -6.29 8.13
CA HIS A 66 7.08 -6.33 8.05
C HIS A 66 7.65 -6.63 6.65
N ASP A 67 6.87 -7.17 5.74
CA ASP A 67 7.26 -7.48 4.37
C ASP A 67 6.95 -6.36 3.36
N LEU A 68 6.21 -5.34 3.80
CA LEU A 68 5.92 -4.13 3.03
C LEU A 68 7.01 -3.09 3.32
N THR A 69 7.99 -3.00 2.41
CA THR A 69 8.98 -1.91 2.48
C THR A 69 8.38 -0.70 1.77
N GLN A 70 7.93 0.29 2.55
CA GLN A 70 7.56 1.59 1.98
C GLN A 70 8.82 2.21 1.39
N ASP A 71 8.75 2.72 0.15
CA ASP A 71 9.78 3.66 -0.28
C ASP A 71 9.72 4.82 0.69
N LYS A 72 10.76 4.96 1.52
CA LYS A 72 10.95 6.22 2.22
C LYS A 72 11.02 7.27 1.13
N TYR A 73 10.04 8.16 1.10
CA TYR A 73 10.32 9.51 0.64
C TYR A 73 11.41 10.02 1.59
N ASP A 74 12.67 9.90 1.17
CA ASP A 74 13.73 10.76 1.69
C ASP A 74 13.28 12.17 1.34
N VAL A 75 12.82 12.90 2.35
CA VAL A 75 12.68 14.35 2.34
C VAL A 75 13.98 14.93 2.86
#